data_AF-F8PMK1-F1
#
_entry.id   AF-F8PMK1-F1
#
_cell.length_a   1.000
_cell.length_b   1.000
_cell.length_c   1.000
_cell.angle_alpha   90.00
_cell.angle_beta   90.00
_cell.angle_gamma   90.00
#
_symmetry.space_group_name_H-M   'P 1'
#
loop_
_entity.id
_entity.type
_entity.pdbx_description
1 polymer ?
#
loop_
_entity_poly.entity_id
_entity_poly.type
_entity_poly.pdbx_seq_one_letter_code
_entity_poly.pdbx_strand_id
1 'polypeptide(L)'
;MLVCTYLFQKEICLDVGVENLVRGIVHPTSALLDSGTNSIFIYQVWAEQIGLPLVKLDVSILVYNIDSTLDAGGCITHKYSFVAEYQGHRERVTAKATQLGKINLILGCTWLFKYNPEIDWQTGVVTL
;
A
#
# COMPACT_ATOMS: atom_id res chain seq x y z
N MET A 1 9.51 -13.16 -25.34
CA MET A 1 8.88 -14.49 -25.26
C MET A 1 7.42 -14.27 -24.86
N LEU A 2 6.46 -14.91 -25.53
CA LEU A 2 5.01 -14.86 -25.20
C LEU A 2 4.77 -15.32 -23.73
N VAL A 3 3.67 -15.06 -23.02
CA VAL A 3 2.26 -14.68 -23.31
C VAL A 3 1.72 -13.81 -22.13
N CYS A 4 0.55 -13.16 -22.10
CA CYS A 4 -0.59 -12.95 -23.02
C CYS A 4 -1.33 -11.64 -22.64
N THR A 5 -2.24 -11.14 -23.48
CA THR A 5 -3.39 -10.34 -23.02
C THR A 5 -4.36 -11.23 -22.24
N TYR A 6 -4.44 -11.10 -20.92
CA TYR A 6 -5.50 -11.70 -20.10
C TYR A 6 -6.56 -10.66 -19.76
N LEU A 7 -7.83 -11.04 -19.93
CA LEU A 7 -8.97 -10.24 -19.50
C LEU A 7 -8.95 -10.09 -17.97
N PHE A 8 -9.22 -8.87 -17.47
CA PHE A 8 -9.63 -8.55 -16.10
C PHE A 8 -9.29 -9.62 -15.04
N GLN A 9 -8.02 -9.72 -14.67
CA GLN A 9 -7.68 -10.34 -13.39
C GLN A 9 -8.26 -9.43 -12.30
N LYS A 10 -9.14 -9.99 -11.45
CA LYS A 10 -9.80 -9.24 -10.38
C LYS A 10 -8.74 -8.77 -9.38
N GLU A 11 -8.54 -7.47 -9.27
CA GLU A 11 -7.76 -6.86 -8.20
C GLU A 11 -8.39 -7.23 -6.85
N ILE A 12 -7.57 -7.72 -5.91
CA ILE A 12 -8.03 -8.05 -4.55
C ILE A 12 -7.72 -6.86 -3.66
N CYS A 13 -8.76 -6.27 -3.09
CA CYS A 13 -8.65 -5.10 -2.22
C CYS A 13 -9.26 -5.39 -0.85
N LEU A 14 -8.65 -4.83 0.19
CA LEU A 14 -9.16 -4.86 1.56
C LEU A 14 -9.77 -3.52 1.92
N ASP A 15 -10.94 -3.51 2.55
CA ASP A 15 -11.51 -2.30 3.15
C ASP A 15 -10.82 -2.05 4.50
N VAL A 16 -9.79 -1.20 4.49
CA VAL A 16 -8.91 -0.92 5.62
C VAL A 16 -9.26 0.42 6.26
N GLY A 17 -9.43 0.44 7.58
CA GLY A 17 -9.45 1.67 8.37
C GLY A 17 -8.03 2.19 8.59
N VAL A 18 -7.73 3.41 8.12
CA VAL A 18 -6.45 4.09 8.35
C VAL A 18 -6.62 5.13 9.45
N GLU A 19 -6.13 4.83 10.64
CA GLU A 19 -6.25 5.70 11.81
C GLU A 19 -5.09 6.68 11.94
N ASN A 20 -5.43 7.97 12.03
CA ASN A 20 -4.50 9.03 12.35
C ASN A 20 -4.16 9.03 13.85
N LEU A 21 -2.98 8.52 14.19
CA LEU A 21 -2.46 8.42 15.57
C LEU A 21 -2.45 9.72 16.39
N VAL A 22 -2.50 10.89 15.74
CA VAL A 22 -2.54 12.20 16.44
C VAL A 22 -3.98 12.62 16.77
N ARG A 23 -4.97 12.14 16.00
CA ARG A 23 -6.36 12.61 16.04
C ARG A 23 -7.37 11.54 16.48
N GLY A 24 -6.99 10.26 16.46
CA GLY A 24 -7.90 9.13 16.72
C GLY A 24 -9.01 8.96 15.68
N ILE A 25 -8.86 9.58 14.49
CA ILE A 25 -9.84 9.52 13.40
C ILE A 25 -9.45 8.39 12.45
N VAL A 26 -10.40 7.49 12.18
CA VAL A 26 -10.26 6.41 11.21
C VAL A 26 -10.78 6.88 9.85
N HIS A 27 -9.95 6.72 8.81
CA HIS A 27 -10.29 7.02 7.43
C HIS A 27 -10.39 5.70 6.65
N PRO A 28 -11.60 5.26 6.24
CA PRO A 28 -11.74 4.02 5.47
C PRO A 28 -11.16 4.20 4.07
N THR A 29 -10.45 3.18 3.57
CA THR A 29 -9.97 3.13 2.19
C THR A 29 -9.84 1.70 1.69
N SER A 30 -9.98 1.53 0.37
CA SER A 30 -9.67 0.26 -0.28
C SER A 30 -8.15 0.16 -0.48
N ALA A 31 -7.56 -0.93 0.00
CA ALA A 31 -6.13 -1.21 -0.04
C ALA A 31 -5.84 -2.40 -0.96
N LEU A 32 -5.08 -2.18 -2.04
CA LEU A 32 -4.75 -3.23 -3.01
C LEU A 32 -3.72 -4.20 -2.42
N LEU A 33 -3.97 -5.51 -2.55
CA LEU A 33 -2.96 -6.54 -2.30
C LEU A 33 -2.12 -6.73 -3.57
N ASP A 34 -0.82 -6.47 -3.49
CA ASP A 34 0.08 -6.52 -4.65
C ASP A 34 1.40 -7.23 -4.33
N SER A 35 1.46 -8.53 -4.64
CA SER A 35 2.68 -9.34 -4.53
C SER A 35 3.80 -8.92 -5.49
N GLY A 36 3.51 -8.09 -6.50
CA GLY A 36 4.53 -7.47 -7.35
C GLY A 36 5.36 -6.40 -6.64
N THR A 37 4.91 -5.91 -5.48
CA THR A 37 5.61 -4.87 -4.71
C THR A 37 6.27 -5.43 -3.45
N ASN A 38 7.47 -4.94 -3.11
CA ASN A 38 8.20 -5.42 -1.91
C ASN A 38 7.76 -4.73 -0.60
N SER A 39 6.93 -3.70 -0.62
CA SER A 39 6.68 -2.87 0.57
C SER A 39 5.26 -2.34 0.61
N ILE A 40 4.87 -1.80 1.75
CA ILE A 40 3.60 -1.06 1.87
C ILE A 40 3.81 0.34 1.32
N PHE A 41 2.93 0.80 0.43
CA PHE A 41 2.96 2.12 -0.20
C PHE A 41 1.65 2.86 0.05
N ILE A 42 1.72 4.17 0.22
CA ILE A 42 0.55 5.05 0.44
C ILE A 42 0.60 6.23 -0.53
N TYR A 43 -0.56 6.62 -1.04
CA TYR A 43 -0.68 7.77 -1.92
C TYR A 43 -0.46 9.05 -1.11
N GLN A 44 0.62 9.77 -1.41
CA GLN A 44 1.04 10.93 -0.63
C GLN A 44 -0.06 12.00 -0.52
N VAL A 45 -0.70 12.37 -1.63
CA VAL A 45 -1.73 13.42 -1.67
C VAL A 45 -2.92 13.07 -0.75
N TRP A 46 -3.35 11.80 -0.75
CA TRP A 46 -4.42 11.35 0.14
C TRP A 46 -3.99 11.36 1.61
N ALA A 47 -2.78 10.88 1.91
CA ALA A 47 -2.21 10.87 3.26
C ALA A 47 -2.08 12.29 3.86
N GLU A 48 -1.73 13.28 3.04
CA GLU A 48 -1.73 14.71 3.42
C GLU A 48 -3.15 15.22 3.70
N GLN A 49 -4.14 14.88 2.87
CA GLN A 49 -5.54 15.29 3.05
C GLN A 49 -6.15 14.76 4.36
N ILE A 50 -5.84 13.51 4.74
CA ILE A 50 -6.27 12.94 6.04
C ILE A 50 -5.34 13.32 7.20
N GLY A 51 -4.30 14.12 6.94
CA GLY A 51 -3.41 14.72 7.93
C GLY A 51 -2.51 13.72 8.65
N LEU A 52 -2.11 12.62 8.00
CA LEU A 52 -1.19 11.66 8.60
C LEU A 52 0.19 12.29 8.88
N PRO A 53 0.89 11.87 9.94
CA PRO A 53 2.22 12.37 10.25
C PRO A 53 3.24 11.90 9.19
N LEU A 54 3.72 12.85 8.39
CA LEU A 54 4.81 12.67 7.43
C LEU A 54 6.15 12.56 8.17
N VAL A 55 6.93 11.53 7.87
CA VAL A 55 8.26 11.29 8.45
C VAL A 55 9.27 11.09 7.33
N LYS A 56 10.40 11.79 7.39
CA LYS A 56 11.48 11.62 6.42
C LYS A 56 12.12 10.23 6.56
N LEU A 57 12.56 9.65 5.44
CA LEU A 57 13.38 8.45 5.44
C LEU A 57 14.85 8.81 5.72
N ASP A 58 15.51 7.97 6.52
CA ASP A 58 16.93 8.10 6.86
C ASP A 58 17.83 7.91 5.62
N VAL A 59 17.38 7.05 4.69
CA VAL A 59 17.98 6.82 3.38
C VAL A 59 16.88 6.92 2.31
N SER A 60 17.10 7.76 1.30
CA SER A 60 16.19 7.89 0.17
C SER A 60 16.22 6.63 -0.71
N ILE A 61 15.05 6.19 -1.18
CA ILE A 61 14.93 4.97 -1.99
C ILE A 61 14.77 5.38 -3.45
N LEU A 62 15.77 5.04 -4.28
CA LEU A 62 15.71 5.25 -5.72
C LEU A 62 14.70 4.26 -6.32
N VAL A 63 13.76 4.78 -7.09
CA VAL A 63 12.81 3.99 -7.89
C VAL A 63 13.36 3.94 -9.32
N TYR A 64 13.54 2.72 -9.83
CA TYR A 64 14.00 2.48 -11.19
C TYR A 64 12.87 1.86 -11.99
N ASN A 65 12.71 2.32 -13.23
CA ASN A 65 11.87 1.69 -14.23
C ASN A 65 12.49 0.35 -14.68
N ILE A 66 11.69 -0.47 -15.36
CA ILE A 66 12.12 -1.79 -15.89
C ILE A 66 13.28 -1.65 -16.89
N ASP A 67 13.38 -0.52 -17.60
CA ASP A 67 14.47 -0.19 -18.51
C ASP A 67 15.73 0.38 -17.81
N SER A 68 15.79 0.32 -16.47
CA SER A 68 16.84 0.87 -15.62
C SER A 68 16.98 2.41 -15.65
N THR A 69 16.05 3.14 -16.26
CA THR A 69 15.96 4.59 -16.08
C THR A 69 15.42 4.93 -14.69
N LEU A 70 15.70 6.14 -14.19
CA LEU A 70 15.07 6.61 -12.96
C LEU A 70 13.60 6.92 -13.23
N ASP A 71 12.69 6.52 -12.34
CA ASP A 71 11.29 6.92 -12.44
C ASP A 71 11.15 8.45 -12.40
N ALA A 72 10.26 8.99 -13.24
CA ALA A 72 9.93 10.41 -13.28
C ALA A 72 9.28 10.90 -11.97
N GLY A 73 8.68 10.00 -11.18
CA GLY A 73 8.23 10.26 -9.81
C GLY A 73 9.39 10.51 -8.82
N GLY A 74 10.62 10.17 -9.18
CA GLY A 74 11.81 10.41 -8.39
C GLY A 74 11.99 9.47 -7.19
N CYS A 75 12.91 9.84 -6.30
CA CYS A 75 13.25 9.02 -5.14
C CYS A 75 12.23 9.16 -4.00
N ILE A 76 11.85 8.03 -3.40
CA ILE A 76 10.98 8.01 -2.22
C ILE A 76 11.80 8.48 -1.03
N THR A 77 11.46 9.67 -0.54
CA THR A 77 12.16 10.39 0.53
C THR A 77 11.42 10.36 1.87
N HIS A 78 10.16 9.91 1.90
CA HIS A 78 9.30 9.98 3.07
C HIS A 78 8.42 8.72 3.26
N LYS A 79 7.92 8.58 4.48
CA LYS A 79 7.03 7.51 4.96
C LYS A 79 5.94 8.12 5.85
N TYR A 80 4.80 7.44 5.95
CA TYR A 80 3.74 7.75 6.91
C TYR A 80 3.61 6.62 7.93
N SER A 81 3.22 6.96 9.16
CA SER A 81 2.87 6.00 10.20
C SER A 81 1.43 6.18 10.65
N PHE A 82 0.68 5.09 10.71
CA PHE A 82 -0.73 5.04 11.09
C PHE A 82 -1.05 3.70 11.75
N VAL A 83 -2.25 3.55 12.32
CA VAL A 83 -2.79 2.22 12.64
C VAL A 83 -3.69 1.78 11.47
N ALA A 84 -3.46 0.58 10.97
CA ALA A 84 -4.33 -0.07 10.00
C ALA A 84 -5.27 -1.01 10.75
N GLU A 85 -6.56 -0.97 10.39
CA GLU A 85 -7.61 -1.82 10.93
C GLU A 85 -8.30 -2.61 9.82
N TYR A 86 -8.40 -3.93 9.97
CA TYR A 86 -9.11 -4.81 9.05
C TYR A 86 -9.74 -5.97 9.83
N GLN A 87 -11.06 -6.16 9.71
CA GLN A 87 -11.81 -7.23 10.41
C GLN A 87 -11.50 -7.37 11.93
N GLY A 88 -11.23 -6.25 12.62
CA GLY A 88 -10.86 -6.25 14.04
C GLY A 88 -9.38 -6.51 14.35
N HIS A 89 -8.58 -6.96 13.38
CA HIS A 89 -7.12 -6.90 13.47
C HIS A 89 -6.66 -5.44 13.38
N ARG A 90 -5.81 -5.00 14.31
CA ARG A 90 -5.25 -3.63 14.35
C ARG A 90 -3.74 -3.71 14.53
N GLU A 91 -2.99 -3.07 13.63
CA GLU A 91 -1.54 -2.98 13.72
C GLU A 91 -1.00 -1.58 13.37
N ARG A 92 0.19 -1.23 13.88
CA ARG A 92 0.89 -0.02 13.47
C ARG A 92 1.64 -0.27 12.17
N VAL A 93 1.23 0.41 11.10
CA VAL A 93 1.82 0.32 9.76
C VAL A 93 2.77 1.49 9.52
N THR A 94 3.81 1.25 8.71
CA THR A 94 4.62 2.30 8.10
C THR A 94 4.63 2.09 6.58
N ALA A 95 4.09 3.06 5.85
CA ALA A 95 3.97 3.00 4.40
C ALA A 95 4.90 4.04 3.73
N LYS A 96 5.52 3.66 2.62
CA LYS A 96 6.35 4.54 1.78
C LYS A 96 5.46 5.49 0.99
N ALA A 97 5.75 6.79 1.03
CA ALA A 97 5.00 7.81 0.31
C ALA A 97 5.32 7.74 -1.19
N THR A 98 4.31 7.65 -2.06
CA THR A 98 4.50 7.67 -3.52
C THR A 98 3.25 8.19 -4.25
N GLN A 99 3.33 8.34 -5.58
CA GLN A 99 2.23 8.75 -6.45
C GLN A 99 1.51 7.52 -7.02
N LEU A 100 0.43 7.09 -6.36
CA LEU A 100 -0.37 5.91 -6.76
C LEU A 100 -1.61 6.25 -7.62
N GLY A 101 -1.91 7.54 -7.79
CA GLY A 101 -3.05 8.02 -8.59
C GLY A 101 -4.40 7.70 -7.96
N LYS A 102 -4.98 6.54 -8.28
CA LYS A 102 -6.34 6.13 -7.85
C LYS A 102 -6.36 5.22 -6.62
N ILE A 103 -5.26 4.54 -6.32
CA ILE A 103 -5.15 3.61 -5.20
C ILE A 103 -4.54 4.37 -4.02
N ASN A 104 -5.17 4.34 -2.85
CA ASN A 104 -4.66 5.07 -1.69
C ASN A 104 -3.62 4.30 -0.89
N LEU A 105 -3.70 2.97 -0.86
CA LEU A 105 -2.85 2.09 -0.05
C LEU A 105 -2.58 0.79 -0.83
N ILE A 106 -1.33 0.33 -0.82
CA ILE A 106 -0.90 -0.97 -1.37
C ILE A 106 -0.24 -1.78 -0.26
N LEU A 107 -0.67 -3.03 -0.10
CA LEU A 107 -0.10 -4.04 0.80
C LEU A 107 0.79 -4.99 -0.01
N GLY A 108 2.10 -4.72 0.01
CA GLY A 108 3.10 -5.52 -0.70
C GLY A 108 3.54 -6.81 0.00
N CYS A 109 4.47 -7.52 -0.62
CA CYS A 109 5.05 -8.78 -0.14
C CYS A 109 5.46 -8.79 1.33
N THR A 110 6.05 -7.72 1.88
CA THR A 110 6.41 -7.69 3.32
C THR A 110 5.22 -7.82 4.26
N TRP A 111 4.02 -7.40 3.83
CA TRP A 111 2.79 -7.58 4.58
C TRP A 111 2.22 -8.98 4.35
N LEU A 112 2.16 -9.42 3.07
CA LEU A 112 1.71 -10.76 2.68
C LEU A 112 2.50 -11.88 3.37
N PHE A 113 3.84 -11.81 3.42
CA PHE A 113 4.67 -12.80 4.10
C PHE A 113 4.57 -12.74 5.63
N LYS A 114 4.26 -11.58 6.21
CA LYS A 114 4.12 -11.41 7.66
C LYS A 114 2.85 -12.08 8.18
N TYR A 115 1.76 -12.00 7.42
CA TYR A 115 0.44 -12.49 7.83
C TYR A 115 0.01 -13.79 7.14
N ASN A 116 0.57 -14.10 5.96
CA ASN A 116 0.21 -15.28 5.16
C ASN A 116 -1.31 -15.50 5.05
N PRO A 117 -2.07 -14.47 4.58
CA PRO A 117 -3.52 -14.54 4.58
C PRO A 117 -4.05 -15.59 3.62
N GLU A 118 -5.17 -16.22 3.98
CA GLU A 118 -5.92 -17.05 3.05
C GLU A 118 -6.69 -16.16 2.07
N ILE A 119 -6.53 -16.39 0.77
CA ILE A 119 -7.18 -15.63 -0.29
C ILE A 119 -8.03 -16.60 -1.12
N ASP A 120 -9.34 -16.43 -1.08
CA ASP A 120 -10.24 -17.03 -2.07
C ASP A 120 -10.23 -16.15 -3.32
N TRP A 121 -9.51 -16.60 -4.34
CA TRP A 121 -9.36 -15.90 -5.61
C TRP A 121 -10.65 -15.82 -6.45
N GLN A 122 -11.67 -16.62 -6.16
CA GLN A 122 -12.96 -16.58 -6.86
C GLN A 122 -13.88 -15.53 -6.27
N THR A 123 -14.04 -15.53 -4.95
CA THR A 123 -14.90 -14.53 -4.25
C THR A 123 -14.16 -13.21 -4.03
N GLY A 124 -12.85 -13.24 -3.84
CA GLY A 124 -12.02 -12.13 -3.37
C GLY A 124 -12.04 -11.93 -1.85
N VAL A 125 -12.55 -12.91 -1.10
CA VAL A 125 -12.49 -12.89 0.37
C VAL A 125 -11.05 -13.14 0.83
N VAL A 126 -10.63 -12.39 1.84
CA VAL A 126 -9.32 -12.51 2.48
C VAL A 126 -9.52 -12.70 3.98
N THR A 127 -8.81 -13.68 4.55
CA THR A 127 -8.83 -14.00 5.98
C THR A 127 -7.41 -13.84 6.54
N LEU A 128 -7.29 -13.19 7.70
CA LEU A 128 -6.05 -13.00 8.46
C LEU A 128 -5.88 -14.05 9.57
#